data_AF-A0A7Y2IB21-F1
#
_entry.id   AF-A0A7Y2IB21-F1
#
_cell.length_a   1.000
_cell.length_b   1.000
_cell.length_c   1.000
_cell.angle_alpha   90.00
_cell.angle_beta   90.00
_cell.angle_gamma   90.00
#
_symmetry.space_group_name_H-M   'P 1'
#
loop_
_entity.id
_entity.type
_entity.pdbx_description
1 polymer ?
#
loop_
_entity_poly.entity_id
_entity_poly.type
_entity_poly.pdbx_seq_one_letter_code
_entity_poly.pdbx_strand_id
1 'polypeptide(L)'
;AILGIDGGATAGIDGGAILGIDGGATAGIDGGAILGIDGGATAGIDGGAILAGPVDAIDLGNGVFHSLGQAVLTSHEVLSQMRVGDFVEVSGSVVSAGWLYADEVAISNIDYVPGATEVFVSGMLSGVDFAAGTARLGGLTIDYTPSLALGAAPSSAMWSFQGTRPASEGLMISRTSHAIAQ
;
A
#
# COMPACT_ATOMS: atom_id res chain seq x y z
N ALA A 1 -10.49 -26.98 -49.62
CA ALA A 1 -11.08 -25.80 -50.29
C ALA A 1 -11.63 -24.88 -49.20
N ILE A 2 -11.30 -23.60 -49.27
CA ILE A 2 -11.96 -22.52 -48.52
C ILE A 2 -13.11 -22.01 -49.40
N LEU A 3 -14.26 -21.69 -48.78
CA LEU A 3 -15.30 -20.66 -49.09
C LEU A 3 -16.64 -21.20 -48.54
N GLY A 4 -17.49 -20.49 -47.78
CA GLY A 4 -17.52 -19.10 -47.33
C GLY A 4 -19.00 -18.66 -47.14
N ILE A 5 -19.24 -17.79 -46.14
CA ILE A 5 -20.11 -16.57 -46.17
C ILE A 5 -21.66 -16.81 -46.16
N ASP A 6 -22.59 -16.14 -45.45
CA ASP A 6 -22.84 -14.81 -44.79
C ASP A 6 -23.99 -15.01 -43.72
N GLY A 7 -24.36 -14.15 -42.74
CA GLY A 7 -23.99 -12.79 -42.31
C GLY A 7 -24.90 -12.27 -41.15
N GLY A 8 -24.48 -11.20 -40.44
CA GLY A 8 -25.36 -10.14 -39.86
C GLY A 8 -25.52 -9.92 -38.33
N ALA A 9 -24.70 -9.00 -37.73
CA ALA A 9 -24.90 -7.96 -36.66
C ALA A 9 -25.68 -8.24 -35.32
N THR A 10 -25.34 -7.78 -34.08
CA THR A 10 -24.34 -6.85 -33.49
C THR A 10 -24.28 -6.96 -31.93
N ALA A 11 -23.05 -6.93 -31.37
CA ALA A 11 -22.54 -6.30 -30.12
C ALA A 11 -22.78 -6.83 -28.67
N GLY A 12 -21.65 -7.18 -28.02
CA GLY A 12 -21.32 -7.10 -26.57
C GLY A 12 -21.53 -8.41 -25.78
N ILE A 13 -20.53 -9.09 -25.20
CA ILE A 13 -19.29 -8.68 -24.52
C ILE A 13 -18.18 -9.70 -24.85
N ASP A 14 -17.02 -9.22 -25.30
CA ASP A 14 -15.84 -10.03 -25.57
C ASP A 14 -15.08 -10.39 -24.29
N GLY A 15 -14.70 -11.68 -24.20
CA GLY A 15 -13.43 -12.23 -23.67
C GLY A 15 -12.97 -11.83 -22.26
N GLY A 16 -12.67 -12.73 -21.34
CA GLY A 16 -12.16 -14.08 -21.50
C GLY A 16 -12.02 -14.78 -20.15
N ALA A 17 -11.71 -16.07 -20.20
CA ALA A 17 -12.05 -17.02 -19.17
C ALA A 17 -10.86 -17.42 -18.27
N ILE A 18 -11.22 -17.83 -17.04
CA ILE A 18 -10.59 -18.84 -16.15
C ILE A 18 -9.30 -18.43 -15.39
N LEU A 19 -9.33 -18.54 -14.05
CA LEU A 19 -8.55 -19.54 -13.26
C LEU A 19 -8.82 -19.34 -11.75
N GLY A 20 -9.65 -20.22 -11.19
CA GLY A 20 -9.63 -20.49 -9.76
C GLY A 20 -8.32 -21.20 -9.42
N ILE A 21 -7.73 -20.87 -8.26
CA ILE A 21 -6.60 -21.61 -7.72
C ILE A 21 -7.05 -22.20 -6.38
N ASP A 22 -7.36 -23.49 -6.43
CA ASP A 22 -7.48 -24.39 -5.29
C ASP A 22 -6.14 -24.51 -4.55
N GLY A 23 -6.23 -24.74 -3.24
CA GLY A 23 -5.08 -24.82 -2.35
C GLY A 23 -4.14 -26.00 -2.62
N GLY A 24 -2.85 -25.78 -2.34
CA GLY A 24 -1.86 -26.81 -2.05
C GLY A 24 -0.72 -26.94 -3.06
N ALA A 25 0.36 -26.18 -2.85
CA ALA A 25 1.76 -26.62 -2.97
C ALA A 25 2.71 -25.45 -2.71
N THR A 26 3.54 -25.58 -1.66
CA THR A 26 4.74 -24.75 -1.44
C THR A 26 5.75 -25.03 -2.55
N ALA A 27 5.86 -24.10 -3.49
CA ALA A 27 7.00 -23.94 -4.40
C ALA A 27 7.20 -22.43 -4.60
N GLY A 28 8.44 -21.97 -4.41
CA GLY A 28 8.80 -20.56 -4.25
C GLY A 28 8.20 -19.62 -5.28
N ILE A 29 7.49 -18.60 -4.79
CA ILE A 29 7.25 -17.38 -5.54
C ILE A 29 8.33 -16.41 -5.09
N ASP A 30 9.46 -16.44 -5.79
CA ASP A 30 10.41 -15.35 -5.76
C ASP A 30 9.72 -14.11 -6.34
N GLY A 31 9.45 -13.13 -5.47
CA GLY A 31 9.24 -11.71 -5.78
C GLY A 31 8.44 -11.37 -7.06
N GLY A 32 7.19 -11.83 -7.18
CA GLY A 32 6.33 -11.50 -8.31
C GLY A 32 4.89 -11.21 -7.90
N ALA A 33 4.50 -9.93 -7.99
CA ALA A 33 3.14 -9.38 -8.09
C ALA A 33 2.03 -10.12 -7.30
N ILE A 34 1.64 -9.56 -6.14
CA ILE A 34 0.32 -9.83 -5.57
C ILE A 34 -0.72 -9.12 -6.42
N LEU A 35 -1.15 -9.75 -7.52
CA LEU A 35 -2.42 -9.44 -8.17
C LEU A 35 -3.57 -10.00 -7.31
N GLY A 36 -3.78 -9.35 -6.17
CA GLY A 36 -4.91 -9.59 -5.27
C GLY A 36 -6.11 -8.76 -5.69
N ILE A 37 -6.95 -9.35 -6.56
CA ILE A 37 -8.40 -9.19 -6.66
C ILE A 37 -8.98 -7.81 -6.25
N ASP A 38 -9.32 -7.03 -7.28
CA ASP A 38 -10.04 -5.76 -7.21
C ASP A 38 -11.26 -5.79 -6.29
N GLY A 39 -11.24 -4.89 -5.31
CA GLY A 39 -12.31 -4.65 -4.35
C GLY A 39 -12.44 -3.16 -3.99
N GLY A 40 -12.39 -2.29 -4.99
CA GLY A 40 -12.68 -0.86 -4.88
C GLY A 40 -11.46 0.04 -5.10
N ALA A 41 -11.36 0.63 -6.30
CA ALA A 41 -10.39 1.68 -6.66
C ALA A 41 -8.90 1.36 -6.37
N THR A 42 -8.52 0.09 -6.37
CA THR A 42 -7.13 -0.36 -6.17
C THR A 42 -6.34 -0.34 -7.48
N ALA A 43 -6.03 0.86 -7.96
CA ALA A 43 -4.96 1.02 -8.94
C ALA A 43 -3.60 0.90 -8.23
N GLY A 44 -3.06 -0.34 -8.18
CA GLY A 44 -1.62 -0.63 -8.10
C GLY A 44 -0.88 -0.17 -6.85
N ILE A 45 -0.87 -0.99 -5.81
CA ILE A 45 0.28 -1.05 -4.89
C ILE A 45 1.08 -2.27 -5.34
N ASP A 46 2.26 -2.05 -5.92
CA ASP A 46 3.18 -3.10 -6.32
C ASP A 46 3.64 -3.90 -5.09
N GLY A 47 3.91 -5.20 -5.28
CA GLY A 47 4.30 -6.10 -4.20
C GLY A 47 5.64 -5.72 -3.53
N GLY A 48 6.42 -4.81 -4.12
CA GLY A 48 7.65 -4.27 -3.56
C GLY A 48 7.47 -2.98 -2.74
N ALA A 49 6.30 -2.35 -2.78
CA ALA A 49 6.08 -1.11 -2.05
C ALA A 49 5.98 -1.37 -0.55
N ILE A 50 6.65 -0.52 0.23
CA ILE A 50 6.58 -0.49 1.69
C ILE A 50 5.76 0.68 2.21
N LEU A 51 5.44 1.66 1.36
CA LEU A 51 4.57 2.78 1.67
C LEU A 51 3.87 3.26 0.41
N ALA A 52 2.57 3.52 0.50
CA ALA A 52 1.79 4.21 -0.51
C ALA A 52 0.88 5.24 0.17
N GLY A 53 1.09 6.52 -0.05
CA GLY A 53 0.38 7.58 0.65
C GLY A 53 0.73 8.97 0.18
N PRO A 54 0.00 10.00 0.63
CA PRO A 54 0.32 11.38 0.29
C PRO A 54 1.58 11.85 1.01
N VAL A 55 2.30 12.76 0.39
CA VAL A 55 3.43 13.48 0.99
C VAL A 55 2.88 14.52 1.95
N ASP A 56 3.19 14.38 3.23
CA ASP A 56 2.75 15.27 4.31
C ASP A 56 3.72 16.45 4.47
N ALA A 57 5.04 16.24 4.32
CA ALA A 57 6.06 17.29 4.37
C ALA A 57 7.33 16.92 3.58
N ILE A 58 8.15 17.91 3.22
CA ILE A 58 9.43 17.71 2.50
C ILE A 58 10.53 18.49 3.22
N ASP A 59 11.62 17.83 3.57
CA ASP A 59 12.83 18.42 4.16
C ASP A 59 14.04 18.15 3.25
N LEU A 60 14.28 19.09 2.34
CA LEU A 60 15.41 19.04 1.41
C LEU A 60 16.77 19.11 2.11
N GLY A 61 16.85 19.72 3.31
CA GLY A 61 18.09 19.87 4.06
C GLY A 61 18.55 18.56 4.67
N ASN A 62 17.60 17.73 5.10
CA ASN A 62 17.86 16.40 5.67
C ASN A 62 17.70 15.26 4.66
N GLY A 63 17.30 15.54 3.41
CA GLY A 63 17.16 14.53 2.36
C GLY A 63 15.97 13.60 2.58
N VAL A 64 14.93 14.07 3.28
CA VAL A 64 13.77 13.25 3.62
C VAL A 64 12.46 13.90 3.19
N PHE A 65 11.46 13.09 2.91
CA PHE A 65 10.07 13.53 2.95
C PHE A 65 9.31 12.74 4.02
N HIS A 66 8.19 13.28 4.46
CA HIS A 66 7.31 12.65 5.43
C HIS A 66 6.03 12.18 4.74
N SER A 67 5.62 10.96 5.03
CA SER A 67 4.35 10.41 4.58
C SER A 67 3.86 9.36 5.57
N LEU A 68 2.58 9.40 5.90
CA LEU A 68 1.95 8.44 6.83
C LEU A 68 2.74 8.32 8.15
N GLY A 69 3.21 9.45 8.69
CA GLY A 69 4.00 9.49 9.92
C GLY A 69 5.39 8.82 9.83
N GLN A 70 5.86 8.46 8.64
CA GLN A 70 7.21 7.95 8.37
C GLN A 70 8.09 9.08 7.84
N ALA A 71 9.37 9.06 8.18
CA ALA A 71 10.42 9.81 7.49
C ALA A 71 11.06 8.88 6.45
N VAL A 72 11.04 9.28 5.20
CA VAL A 72 11.53 8.50 4.06
C VAL A 72 12.78 9.18 3.50
N LEU A 73 13.93 8.52 3.63
CA LEU A 73 15.19 8.99 3.04
C LEU A 73 15.22 8.64 1.56
N THR A 74 15.49 9.62 0.70
CA THR A 74 15.56 9.44 -0.75
C THR A 74 16.54 10.45 -1.38
N SER A 75 16.73 10.40 -2.70
CA SER A 75 17.66 11.30 -3.40
C SER A 75 17.14 12.73 -3.50
N HIS A 76 18.07 13.68 -3.59
CA HIS A 76 17.72 15.10 -3.76
C HIS A 76 17.00 15.36 -5.08
N GLU A 77 17.26 14.56 -6.13
CA GLU A 77 16.56 14.70 -7.40
C GLU A 77 15.06 14.44 -7.25
N VAL A 78 14.70 13.35 -6.56
CA VAL A 78 13.29 13.00 -6.28
C VAL A 78 12.62 14.09 -5.46
N LEU A 79 13.25 14.53 -4.36
CA LEU A 79 12.67 15.56 -3.49
C LEU A 79 12.47 16.90 -4.20
N SER A 80 13.32 17.24 -5.17
CA SER A 80 13.21 18.49 -5.94
C SER A 80 11.99 18.52 -6.87
N GLN A 81 11.48 17.34 -7.25
CA GLN A 81 10.30 17.19 -8.11
C GLN A 81 9.01 17.03 -7.32
N MET A 82 9.12 16.62 -6.06
CA MET A 82 8.01 16.32 -5.16
C MET A 82 7.33 17.58 -4.60
N ARG A 83 6.03 17.48 -4.34
CA ARG A 83 5.21 18.49 -3.67
C ARG A 83 4.44 17.86 -2.52
N VAL A 84 4.16 18.65 -1.50
CA VAL A 84 3.22 18.26 -0.44
C VAL A 84 1.85 18.00 -1.06
N GLY A 85 1.24 16.87 -0.72
CA GLY A 85 -0.01 16.38 -1.29
C GLY A 85 0.14 15.39 -2.45
N ASP A 86 1.33 15.30 -3.07
CA ASP A 86 1.61 14.27 -4.07
C ASP A 86 1.37 12.88 -3.47
N PHE A 87 0.70 11.99 -4.19
CA PHE A 87 0.60 10.60 -3.78
C PHE A 87 1.81 9.82 -4.28
N VAL A 88 2.51 9.17 -3.37
CA VAL A 88 3.74 8.44 -3.68
C VAL A 88 3.60 6.97 -3.33
N GLU A 89 4.28 6.15 -4.12
CA GLU A 89 4.57 4.77 -3.83
C GLU A 89 6.08 4.61 -3.62
N VAL A 90 6.47 3.96 -2.53
CA VAL A 90 7.85 3.85 -2.08
C VAL A 90 8.22 2.39 -1.99
N SER A 91 9.24 2.01 -2.76
CA SER A 91 9.90 0.71 -2.66
C SER A 91 11.24 0.88 -1.97
N GLY A 92 11.55 -0.01 -1.03
CA GLY A 92 12.81 0.04 -0.32
C GLY A 92 12.79 -0.75 0.99
N SER A 93 13.48 -0.24 2.01
CA SER A 93 13.70 -0.95 3.27
C SER A 93 13.24 -0.17 4.50
N VAL A 94 12.74 -0.89 5.49
CA VAL A 94 12.44 -0.34 6.82
C VAL A 94 13.74 -0.29 7.63
N VAL A 95 14.16 0.91 8.03
CA VAL A 95 15.41 1.11 8.79
C VAL A 95 15.15 0.95 10.29
N SER A 96 14.14 1.64 10.79
CA SER A 96 13.67 1.56 12.17
C SER A 96 12.22 2.03 12.26
N ALA A 97 11.61 2.00 13.45
CA ALA A 97 10.25 2.48 13.62
C ALA A 97 10.15 3.96 13.21
N GLY A 98 9.37 4.27 12.16
CA GLY A 98 9.23 5.63 11.64
C GLY A 98 10.23 6.02 10.55
N TRP A 99 11.19 5.18 10.20
CA TRP A 99 12.26 5.52 9.25
C TRP A 99 12.36 4.51 8.13
N LEU A 100 12.22 4.98 6.90
CA LEU A 100 12.33 4.20 5.67
C LEU A 100 13.51 4.69 4.83
N TYR A 101 14.16 3.77 4.14
CA TYR A 101 15.11 4.04 3.08
C TYR A 101 14.45 3.69 1.75
N ALA A 102 14.31 4.66 0.85
CA ALA A 102 13.72 4.45 -0.46
C ALA A 102 14.81 4.12 -1.49
N ASP A 103 14.69 2.97 -2.13
CA ASP A 103 15.44 2.64 -3.35
C ASP A 103 14.77 3.28 -4.57
N GLU A 104 13.43 3.35 -4.56
CA GLU A 104 12.62 3.98 -5.60
C GLU A 104 11.41 4.71 -4.97
N VAL A 105 11.06 5.86 -5.56
CA VAL A 105 9.86 6.62 -5.22
C VAL A 105 9.14 6.96 -6.52
N ALA A 106 7.96 6.38 -6.72
CA ALA A 106 7.09 6.71 -7.83
C ALA A 106 6.06 7.77 -7.38
N ILE A 107 6.05 8.92 -8.06
CA ILE A 107 5.01 9.94 -7.85
C ILE A 107 3.84 9.61 -8.77
N SER A 108 2.69 9.30 -8.18
CA SER A 108 1.47 8.95 -8.91
C SER A 108 0.70 10.18 -9.35
N ASN A 109 -0.11 10.03 -10.41
CA ASN A 109 -0.99 11.08 -10.91
C ASN A 109 -2.36 11.10 -10.20
N ILE A 110 -2.49 10.39 -9.07
CA ILE A 110 -3.75 10.35 -8.32
C ILE A 110 -3.83 11.52 -7.34
N ASP A 111 -4.99 12.15 -7.28
CA ASP A 111 -5.29 13.14 -6.24
C ASP A 111 -5.67 12.41 -4.95
N TYR A 112 -4.92 12.65 -3.88
CA TYR A 112 -5.26 12.10 -2.57
C TYR A 112 -6.52 12.77 -2.00
N VAL A 113 -7.53 11.95 -1.70
CA VAL A 113 -8.78 12.37 -1.05
C VAL A 113 -8.87 11.72 0.33
N PRO A 114 -8.80 12.50 1.42
CA PRO A 114 -8.97 11.98 2.78
C PRO A 114 -10.25 11.15 2.93
N GLY A 115 -10.12 9.98 3.54
CA GLY A 115 -11.20 9.03 3.78
C GLY A 115 -11.67 8.23 2.57
N ALA A 116 -11.19 8.53 1.36
CA ALA A 116 -11.57 7.82 0.13
C ALA A 116 -10.38 7.14 -0.55
N THR A 117 -9.22 7.79 -0.59
CA THR A 117 -8.00 7.20 -1.16
C THR A 117 -7.39 6.22 -0.17
N GLU A 118 -7.09 5.03 -0.68
CA GLU A 118 -6.42 4.00 0.08
C GLU A 118 -4.94 4.34 0.30
N VAL A 119 -4.44 4.00 1.48
CA VAL A 119 -3.05 4.14 1.85
C VAL A 119 -2.52 2.81 2.37
N PHE A 120 -1.22 2.61 2.23
CA PHE A 120 -0.50 1.43 2.66
C PHE A 120 0.78 1.83 3.38
N VAL A 121 1.10 1.13 4.47
CA VAL A 121 2.38 1.32 5.17
C VAL A 121 2.83 0.02 5.80
N SER A 122 4.11 -0.27 5.62
CA SER A 122 4.83 -1.38 6.24
C SER A 122 5.94 -0.84 7.14
N GLY A 123 6.14 -1.47 8.29
CA GLY A 123 7.14 -1.00 9.23
C GLY A 123 7.17 -1.73 10.56
N MET A 124 8.16 -1.36 11.37
CA MET A 124 8.27 -1.81 12.74
C MET A 124 7.30 -1.05 13.65
N LEU A 125 6.52 -1.77 14.44
CA LEU A 125 5.63 -1.15 15.41
C LEU A 125 6.43 -0.42 16.51
N SER A 126 6.04 0.81 16.81
CA SER A 126 6.57 1.59 17.95
C SER A 126 5.72 1.45 19.22
N GLY A 127 4.56 0.79 19.13
CA GLY A 127 3.71 0.47 20.27
C GLY A 127 2.38 -0.16 19.86
N VAL A 128 1.75 -0.90 20.76
CA VAL A 128 0.41 -1.48 20.58
C VAL A 128 -0.40 -1.27 21.86
N ASP A 129 -1.58 -0.69 21.72
CA ASP A 129 -2.60 -0.61 22.77
C ASP A 129 -3.74 -1.58 22.43
N PHE A 130 -3.66 -2.77 23.04
CA PHE A 130 -4.65 -3.83 22.85
C PHE A 130 -6.03 -3.48 23.39
N ALA A 131 -6.12 -2.61 24.39
CA ALA A 131 -7.40 -2.20 24.96
C ALA A 131 -8.10 -1.18 24.06
N ALA A 132 -7.34 -0.27 23.45
CA ALA A 132 -7.86 0.70 22.49
C ALA A 132 -8.02 0.12 21.08
N GLY A 133 -7.37 -1.02 20.77
CA GLY A 133 -7.34 -1.57 19.41
C GLY A 133 -6.51 -0.72 18.45
N THR A 134 -5.48 -0.06 18.97
CA THR A 134 -4.62 0.83 18.18
C THR A 134 -3.15 0.41 18.19
N ALA A 135 -2.49 0.55 17.04
CA ALA A 135 -1.06 0.32 16.89
C ALA A 135 -0.38 1.62 16.48
N ARG A 136 0.92 1.73 16.74
CA ARG A 136 1.75 2.83 16.24
C ARG A 136 2.85 2.30 15.34
N LEU A 137 3.04 2.97 14.21
CA LEU A 137 4.12 2.71 13.25
C LEU A 137 4.80 4.05 13.00
N GLY A 138 5.96 4.26 13.62
CA GLY A 138 6.57 5.59 13.66
C GLY A 138 5.66 6.63 14.32
N GLY A 139 5.37 7.71 13.58
CA GLY A 139 4.43 8.76 13.96
C GLY A 139 2.96 8.43 13.70
N LEU A 140 2.65 7.39 12.92
CA LEU A 140 1.28 7.02 12.57
C LEU A 140 0.61 6.26 13.70
N THR A 141 -0.63 6.64 14.01
CA THR A 141 -1.53 5.81 14.82
C THR A 141 -2.48 5.09 13.89
N ILE A 142 -2.66 3.78 14.08
CA ILE A 142 -3.54 2.93 13.28
C ILE A 142 -4.61 2.36 14.20
N ASP A 143 -5.88 2.58 13.88
CA ASP A 143 -7.00 1.79 14.40
C ASP A 143 -7.07 0.49 13.59
N TYR A 144 -6.73 -0.63 14.24
CA TYR A 144 -6.78 -1.95 13.63
C TYR A 144 -8.02 -2.74 14.04
N THR A 145 -8.96 -2.14 14.80
CA THR A 145 -10.17 -2.84 15.22
C THR A 145 -10.97 -3.44 14.06
N PRO A 146 -11.05 -2.85 12.84
CA PRO A 146 -11.76 -3.49 11.73
C PRO A 146 -11.05 -4.75 11.22
N SER A 147 -9.71 -4.82 11.31
CA SER A 147 -8.95 -6.01 10.87
C SER A 147 -8.98 -7.16 11.88
N LEU A 148 -9.42 -6.92 13.13
CA LEU A 148 -9.55 -7.99 14.15
C LEU A 148 -10.59 -9.04 13.76
N ALA A 149 -11.64 -8.65 13.02
CA ALA A 149 -12.64 -9.59 12.51
C ALA A 149 -12.03 -10.64 11.55
N LEU A 150 -10.86 -10.33 10.98
CA LEU A 150 -10.09 -11.21 10.10
C LEU A 150 -9.00 -11.98 10.86
N GLY A 151 -8.96 -11.90 12.19
CA GLY A 151 -7.97 -12.58 13.04
C GLY A 151 -6.59 -11.94 13.05
N ALA A 152 -6.44 -10.74 12.48
CA ALA A 152 -5.16 -10.03 12.40
C ALA A 152 -5.02 -8.99 13.51
N ALA A 153 -4.33 -9.36 14.59
CA ALA A 153 -3.99 -8.47 15.70
C ALA A 153 -2.48 -8.19 15.73
N PRO A 154 -2.04 -6.91 15.70
CA PRO A 154 -0.63 -6.55 15.71
C PRO A 154 0.12 -7.12 16.92
N SER A 155 1.33 -7.62 16.66
CA SER A 155 2.26 -8.15 17.67
C SER A 155 3.63 -7.44 17.55
N SER A 156 4.58 -7.74 18.43
CA SER A 156 5.86 -7.01 18.59
C SER A 156 6.88 -7.20 17.44
N ALA A 157 6.46 -7.06 16.18
CA ALA A 157 7.26 -7.33 14.98
C ALA A 157 6.98 -6.31 13.86
N MET A 158 7.37 -6.65 12.63
CA MET A 158 7.02 -5.91 11.42
C MET A 158 5.59 -6.20 10.98
N TRP A 159 4.87 -5.15 10.62
CA TRP A 159 3.48 -5.23 10.19
C TRP A 159 3.23 -4.31 9.00
N SER A 160 2.31 -4.73 8.15
CA SER A 160 1.71 -3.90 7.11
C SER A 160 0.26 -3.60 7.43
N PHE A 161 -0.18 -2.40 7.06
CA PHE A 161 -1.54 -1.93 7.21
C PHE A 161 -2.00 -1.31 5.89
N GLN A 162 -3.24 -1.60 5.51
CA GLN A 162 -3.89 -1.03 4.34
C GLN A 162 -5.28 -0.52 4.73
N GLY A 163 -5.64 0.69 4.29
CA GLY A 163 -6.85 1.34 4.77
C GLY A 163 -6.96 2.79 4.32
N THR A 164 -7.67 3.63 5.08
CA THR A 164 -7.87 5.05 4.73
C THR A 164 -7.51 5.95 5.91
N ARG A 165 -7.09 7.19 5.62
CA ARG A 165 -6.99 8.24 6.66
C ARG A 165 -8.12 9.24 6.49
N PRO A 166 -9.07 9.34 7.44
CA PRO A 166 -10.14 10.34 7.38
C PRO A 166 -9.64 11.79 7.45
N ALA A 167 -8.45 12.00 8.00
CA ALA A 167 -7.76 13.29 8.07
C ALA A 167 -6.29 13.13 7.65
N SER A 168 -5.69 14.19 7.11
CA SER A 168 -4.33 14.18 6.56
C SER A 168 -3.22 13.97 7.60
N GLU A 169 -3.45 14.32 8.86
CA GLU A 169 -2.44 14.28 9.92
C GLU A 169 -2.98 13.52 11.14
N GLY A 170 -3.16 12.20 11.03
CA GLY A 170 -3.75 11.46 12.14
C GLY A 170 -3.96 9.97 11.94
N LEU A 171 -5.02 9.48 12.57
CA LEU A 171 -5.41 8.08 12.64
C LEU A 171 -5.65 7.48 11.25
N MET A 172 -5.01 6.36 10.97
CA MET A 172 -5.37 5.49 9.87
C MET A 172 -6.37 4.45 10.35
N ILE A 173 -7.47 4.25 9.62
CA ILE A 173 -8.40 3.16 9.86
C ILE A 173 -7.96 2.00 8.98
N SER A 174 -7.41 0.94 9.60
CA SER A 174 -6.95 -0.25 8.89
C SER A 174 -8.12 -1.14 8.50
N ARG A 175 -8.19 -1.51 7.22
CA ARG A 175 -9.11 -2.53 6.71
C ARG A 175 -8.47 -3.91 6.78
N THR A 176 -7.18 -4.00 6.45
CA THR A 176 -6.40 -5.23 6.50
C THR A 176 -5.05 -4.96 7.16
N SER A 177 -4.63 -5.94 7.96
CA SER A 177 -3.36 -5.88 8.70
C SER A 177 -2.66 -7.22 8.55
N HIS A 178 -1.35 -7.23 8.28
CA HIS A 178 -0.59 -8.46 8.10
C HIS A 178 0.75 -8.39 8.82
N ALA A 179 1.14 -9.48 9.49
CA ALA A 179 2.50 -9.64 9.96
C ALA A 179 3.44 -9.89 8.77
N ILE A 180 4.60 -9.25 8.76
CA ILE A 180 5.62 -9.48 7.74
C ILE A 180 6.58 -10.54 8.31
N ALA A 181 6.70 -11.67 7.61
CA ALA A 181 7.66 -12.70 7.97
C ALA A 181 9.09 -12.17 7.76
N GLN A 182 9.97 -12.42 8.75
CA GLN A 182 11.41 -12.13 8.64
C GLN A 182 12.12 -13.18 7.79
#